data_AF-A0A662FBS3-F1
#
_entry.id   AF-A0A662FBS3-F1
#
_cell.length_a   1.000
_cell.length_b   1.000
_cell.length_c   1.000
_cell.angle_alpha   90.00
_cell.angle_beta   90.00
_cell.angle_gamma   90.00
#
_symmetry.space_group_name_H-M   'P 1'
#
loop_
_entity.id
_entity.type
_entity.pdbx_description
1 polymer ?
#
loop_
_entity_poly.entity_id
_entity_poly.type
_entity_poly.pdbx_seq_one_letter_code
_entity_poly.pdbx_strand_id
1 'polypeptide(L)'
;MLVKDHGKLPKDDYTNIERLEELGVLSKDEGKLCREANGLRNVIVHKYNHVDRMLFIESANSLLGPIKSVLCKLRALIENE
;
A
#
# COMPACT_ATOMS: atom_id res chain seq x y z
N MET A 1 5.96 11.75 -4.87
CA MET A 1 5.60 10.30 -4.77
C MET A 1 6.88 9.66 -4.31
N LEU A 2 6.90 9.04 -3.13
CA LEU A 2 8.14 8.66 -2.43
C LEU A 2 9.21 8.03 -3.33
N VAL A 3 8.82 7.16 -4.27
CA VAL A 3 9.74 6.59 -5.27
C VAL A 3 10.48 7.65 -6.11
N LYS A 4 9.75 8.68 -6.60
CA LYS A 4 10.31 9.85 -7.29
C LYS A 4 11.19 10.68 -6.37
N ASP A 5 10.77 10.82 -5.12
CA ASP A 5 11.45 11.65 -4.13
C ASP A 5 12.82 11.00 -3.79
N HIS A 6 12.93 9.67 -3.89
CA HIS A 6 14.20 8.91 -3.88
C HIS A 6 14.90 8.79 -5.25
N GLY A 7 14.58 9.64 -6.23
CA GLY A 7 15.27 9.69 -7.52
C GLY A 7 15.01 8.50 -8.46
N LYS A 8 13.98 7.68 -8.19
CA LYS A 8 13.57 6.57 -9.07
C LYS A 8 12.35 6.97 -9.90
N LEU A 9 12.26 6.47 -11.13
CA LEU A 9 11.09 6.71 -11.98
C LEU A 9 9.87 5.92 -11.46
N PRO A 10 8.75 6.57 -11.10
CA PRO A 10 7.52 5.86 -10.76
C PRO A 10 7.05 4.93 -11.88
N LYS A 11 6.56 3.75 -11.50
CA LYS A 11 5.93 2.75 -12.39
C LYS A 11 4.52 2.44 -11.90
N ASP A 12 4.06 1.19 -12.02
CA ASP A 12 2.81 0.72 -11.42
C ASP A 12 2.93 0.57 -9.90
N ASP A 13 1.79 0.44 -9.23
CA ASP A 13 1.70 0.39 -7.77
C ASP A 13 2.51 -0.75 -7.15
N TYR A 14 2.50 -1.95 -7.75
CA TYR A 14 3.23 -3.10 -7.23
C TYR A 14 4.74 -2.88 -7.32
N THR A 15 5.22 -2.47 -8.50
CA THR A 15 6.64 -2.16 -8.71
C THR A 15 7.11 -1.01 -7.81
N ASN A 16 6.26 -0.02 -7.56
CA ASN A 16 6.60 1.09 -6.68
C ASN A 16 6.71 0.66 -5.22
N ILE A 17 5.83 -0.22 -4.74
CA ILE A 17 5.91 -0.78 -3.38
C ILE A 17 7.19 -1.60 -3.22
N GLU A 18 7.51 -2.47 -4.18
CA GLU A 18 8.76 -3.26 -4.15
C GLU A 18 9.99 -2.38 -4.07
N ARG A 19 10.04 -1.30 -4.83
CA ARG A 19 11.16 -0.34 -4.75
C ARG A 19 11.27 0.35 -3.41
N LEU A 20 10.15 0.67 -2.76
CA LEU A 20 10.17 1.23 -1.41
C LEU A 20 10.68 0.21 -0.37
N GLU A 21 10.46 -1.09 -0.60
CA GLU A 21 11.11 -2.14 0.20
C GLU A 21 12.62 -2.21 -0.06
N GLU A 22 13.05 -2.17 -1.33
CA GLU A 22 14.47 -2.18 -1.71
C GLU A 22 15.23 -0.98 -1.15
N LEU A 23 14.58 0.18 -1.08
CA LEU A 23 15.12 1.41 -0.49
C LEU A 23 15.09 1.40 1.05
N GLY A 24 14.50 0.39 1.68
CA GLY A 24 14.36 0.29 3.14
C GLY A 24 13.32 1.25 3.74
N VAL A 25 12.53 1.93 2.92
CA VAL A 25 11.44 2.82 3.36
C VAL A 25 10.32 1.98 3.98
N LEU A 26 10.00 0.85 3.34
CA LEU A 26 9.04 -0.14 3.83
C LEU A 26 9.78 -1.42 4.25
N SER A 27 9.35 -2.02 5.35
CA SER A 27 9.70 -3.41 5.66
C SER A 27 8.99 -4.37 4.70
N LYS A 28 9.41 -5.64 4.67
CA LYS A 28 8.74 -6.68 3.88
C LYS A 28 7.26 -6.85 4.27
N ASP A 29 6.95 -6.74 5.56
CA ASP A 29 5.58 -6.85 6.07
C ASP A 29 4.75 -5.63 5.70
N GLU A 30 5.32 -4.42 5.80
CA GLU A 30 4.65 -3.18 5.42
C GLU A 30 4.39 -3.15 3.90
N GLY A 31 5.34 -3.61 3.09
CA GLY A 31 5.15 -3.71 1.64
C GLY A 31 4.12 -4.77 1.26
N LYS A 32 4.08 -5.92 1.95
CA LYS A 32 3.00 -6.92 1.79
C LYS A 32 1.64 -6.32 2.10
N LEU A 33 1.52 -5.61 3.22
CA LEU A 33 0.31 -4.92 3.63
C LEU A 33 -0.17 -3.91 2.58
N CYS A 34 0.74 -3.09 2.05
CA CYS A 34 0.42 -2.13 0.98
C CYS A 34 -0.07 -2.82 -0.30
N ARG A 35 0.51 -3.96 -0.69
CA ARG A 35 0.05 -4.74 -1.85
C ARG A 35 -1.33 -5.35 -1.63
N GLU A 36 -1.62 -5.85 -0.43
CA GLU A 36 -2.94 -6.38 -0.07
C GLU A 36 -4.01 -5.27 -0.12
N ALA A 37 -3.70 -4.10 0.41
CA ALA A 37 -4.55 -2.92 0.33
C ALA A 37 -4.82 -2.50 -1.13
N ASN A 38 -3.77 -2.50 -1.96
CA ASN A 38 -3.88 -2.18 -3.39
C ASN A 38 -4.76 -3.20 -4.12
N GLY A 39 -4.59 -4.49 -3.82
CA GLY A 39 -5.44 -5.56 -4.34
C GLY A 39 -6.90 -5.35 -3.97
N LEU A 40 -7.19 -5.01 -2.71
CA LEU A 40 -8.54 -4.76 -2.25
C LEU A 40 -9.19 -3.54 -2.95
N ARG A 41 -8.42 -2.47 -3.17
CA ARG A 41 -8.85 -1.33 -3.99
C ARG A 41 -9.17 -1.75 -5.43
N ASN A 42 -8.35 -2.64 -6.00
CA ASN A 42 -8.55 -3.16 -7.36
C ASN A 42 -9.82 -4.00 -7.48
N VAL A 43 -10.21 -4.74 -6.43
CA VAL A 43 -11.50 -5.46 -6.38
C VAL A 43 -12.69 -4.51 -6.60
N ILE A 44 -12.68 -3.34 -5.96
CA ILE A 44 -13.74 -2.33 -6.13
C ILE A 44 -13.73 -1.75 -7.54
N VAL A 45 -12.55 -1.35 -8.02
CA VAL A 45 -12.41 -0.58 -9.26
C VAL A 45 -12.65 -1.44 -10.49
N HIS A 46 -12.09 -2.65 -10.51
CA HIS A 46 -12.23 -3.55 -11.63
C HIS A 46 -13.52 -4.39 -11.58
N LYS A 47 -14.30 -4.30 -10.48
CA LYS A 47 -15.56 -5.03 -10.28
C LYS A 47 -15.44 -6.48 -10.74
N TYR A 48 -14.37 -7.18 -10.31
CA TYR A 48 -14.24 -8.60 -10.63
C TYR A 48 -15.58 -9.27 -10.33
N ASN A 49 -16.11 -10.03 -11.29
CA ASN A 49 -17.47 -10.56 -11.23
C ASN A 49 -17.74 -11.18 -9.85
N HIS A 50 -18.85 -10.77 -9.23
CA HIS A 50 -19.26 -11.17 -7.88
C HIS A 50 -18.28 -10.77 -6.75
N VAL A 51 -18.13 -9.47 -6.50
CA VAL A 51 -17.51 -9.01 -5.25
C VAL A 51 -18.34 -9.47 -4.07
N ASP A 52 -17.81 -10.42 -3.30
CA ASP A 52 -18.35 -10.76 -1.99
C ASP A 52 -18.17 -9.55 -1.07
N ARG A 53 -19.29 -8.87 -0.80
CA ARG A 53 -19.32 -7.64 0.00
C ARG A 53 -18.89 -7.90 1.44
N MET A 54 -19.24 -9.06 2.02
CA MET A 54 -18.90 -9.36 3.41
C MET A 54 -17.41 -9.62 3.53
N LEU A 55 -16.85 -10.44 2.63
CA LEU A 55 -15.41 -10.69 2.57
C LEU A 55 -14.62 -9.41 2.33
N PHE A 56 -15.12 -8.53 1.45
CA PHE A 56 -14.51 -7.23 1.21
C PHE A 56 -14.46 -6.38 2.48
N ILE A 57 -15.60 -6.26 3.19
CA ILE A 57 -15.69 -5.44 4.41
C ILE A 57 -14.78 -6.00 5.50
N GLU A 58 -14.76 -7.31 5.70
CA GLU A 58 -13.89 -7.97 6.68
C GLU A 58 -12.41 -7.73 6.37
N SER A 59 -12.01 -7.92 5.10
CA SER A 59 -10.64 -7.66 4.65
C SER A 59 -10.26 -6.19 4.78
N ALA A 60 -11.17 -5.27 4.49
CA ALA A 60 -10.92 -3.84 4.65
C ALA A 60 -10.70 -3.49 6.12
N ASN A 61 -11.56 -3.99 7.01
CA ASN A 61 -11.50 -3.70 8.43
C ASN A 61 -10.22 -4.23 9.08
N SER A 62 -9.74 -5.42 8.68
CA SER A 62 -8.50 -5.98 9.21
C SER A 62 -7.26 -5.18 8.79
N LEU A 63 -7.29 -4.57 7.60
CA LEU A 63 -6.19 -3.78 7.06
C LEU A 63 -6.15 -2.32 7.57
N LEU A 64 -7.28 -1.77 8.02
CA LEU A 64 -7.38 -0.35 8.42
C LEU A 64 -6.37 0.08 9.49
N GLY A 65 -6.25 -0.69 10.56
CA GLY A 65 -5.33 -0.39 11.66
C GLY A 65 -3.86 -0.41 11.21
N PRO A 66 -3.39 -1.52 10.63
CA PRO A 66 -2.03 -1.63 10.10
C PRO A 66 -1.69 -0.56 9.07
N ILE A 67 -2.59 -0.26 8.12
CA ILE A 67 -2.34 0.76 7.09
C ILE A 67 -2.18 2.14 7.72
N LYS A 68 -3.01 2.48 8.73
CA LYS A 68 -2.86 3.74 9.46
C LYS A 68 -1.48 3.87 10.11
N SER A 69 -0.95 2.77 10.65
CA SER A 69 0.41 2.77 11.22
C SER A 69 1.47 3.10 10.15
N VAL A 70 1.39 2.45 8.99
CA VAL A 70 2.30 2.74 7.85
C VAL A 70 2.15 4.19 7.39
N LEU A 71 0.94 4.72 7.30
CA LEU A 71 0.70 6.12 6.94
C LEU A 71 1.34 7.09 7.93
N CYS A 72 1.21 6.84 9.24
CA CYS A 72 1.85 7.66 10.27
C CYS A 72 3.38 7.65 10.12
N LYS A 73 3.98 6.47 9.88
CA LYS A 73 5.42 6.33 9.63
C LYS A 73 5.86 7.12 8.39
N LEU A 74 5.18 6.93 7.26
CA LEU A 74 5.52 7.61 6.02
C LEU A 74 5.36 9.13 6.12
N ARG A 75 4.33 9.58 6.85
CA ARG A 75 4.13 11.01 7.14
C ARG A 75 5.28 11.59 7.94
N ALA A 76 5.67 10.92 9.03
CA ALA A 76 6.80 11.34 9.83
C ALA A 76 8.09 11.38 9.00
N LEU A 77 8.30 10.44 8.07
CA LEU A 77 9.46 10.46 7.18
C LEU A 77 9.46 11.71 6.30
N ILE A 78 8.34 12.04 5.65
CA ILE A 78 8.21 13.22 4.78
C ILE A 78 8.35 14.53 5.57
N GLU A 79 7.86 14.59 6.81
CA GLU A 79 7.96 15.79 7.66
C GLU A 79 9.37 16.03 8.22
N ASN A 80 10.26 15.03 8.17
CA ASN A 80 11.64 15.11 8.64
C ASN A 80 12.70 15.20 7.51
N GLU A 81 12.28 15.21 6.25
CA GLU A 81 13.12 15.47 5.06
C GLU A 81 13.16 16.96 4.71
#